data_AF-A0A956HG76-F1
#
_entry.id   AF-A0A956HG76-F1
#
_cell.length_a   1.000
_cell.length_b   1.000
_cell.length_c   1.000
_cell.angle_alpha   90.00
_cell.angle_beta   90.00
_cell.angle_gamma   90.00
#
_symmetry.space_group_name_H-M   'P 1'
#
loop_
_entity.id
_entity.type
_entity.pdbx_description
1 polymer ?
#
loop_
_entity_poly.entity_id
_entity_poly.type
_entity_poly.pdbx_seq_one_letter_code
_entity_poly.pdbx_strand_id
1 'polypeptide(L)'
;MIFGSGRGRDRALAGLLALVGLAAVVGPIYLGARADGAATRLSGQVPVIGRPEYAGSDRCAACHPGEYASWRRSYHRTMTQLATPDVALGPFDGRTLHAPDGPYRVETRGDELWVELVDPAWKLEHLEAPIDVDDPPVDAPRVWRRVLMTTGSHHMQVYWVAGETPRSLLSFPFAYLAEEGRWVPNESTLLRPPMEGVVYTWNAVCIKCHAVAGQPRLGEDGALDRVDTRAAELGIACESCHGPAAAHVSQYRDPFARYARHGEARPEEGVIDPARLDHEAASELCGQCHAITRLVDESRWFDEGVEFRPGARLSTALRLVRHPVREVQPWLDDELEESPEFFARRFWPDGMVRVSGREFNGLAESPCYQRGQLSCLTCHSMHGGDPDDQLAPIARTGDVCLRCHEAYAAAPARAAHTHHAPGSSGDDCYSCHMPHTSYGLLKAIRSHEVSSPSVEESARFRRPNACNLCHLDR
;
A
#
# COMPACT_ATOMS: atom_id res chain seq x y z
N MET A 1 -25.97 77.27 -30.27
CA MET A 1 -26.59 77.09 -31.61
C MET A 1 -27.18 75.68 -31.60
N ILE A 2 -28.50 75.44 -31.61
CA ILE A 2 -29.50 75.73 -32.67
C ILE A 2 -29.15 74.91 -33.93
N PHE A 3 -29.91 73.95 -34.49
CA PHE A 3 -31.15 73.18 -34.17
C PHE A 3 -30.92 71.70 -34.63
N GLY A 4 -31.80 70.68 -34.58
CA GLY A 4 -33.22 70.48 -34.19
C GLY A 4 -33.56 68.96 -34.25
N SER A 5 -34.49 68.41 -33.45
CA SER A 5 -35.94 68.25 -33.70
C SER A 5 -36.37 67.06 -34.60
N GLY A 6 -37.06 66.05 -34.02
CA GLY A 6 -37.69 64.95 -34.79
C GLY A 6 -38.43 63.88 -33.95
N ARG A 7 -39.70 64.11 -33.61
CA ARG A 7 -40.67 63.06 -33.19
C ARG A 7 -41.15 62.33 -34.47
N GLY A 8 -41.60 61.07 -34.51
CA GLY A 8 -41.81 60.02 -33.50
C GLY A 8 -42.89 59.01 -33.99
N ARG A 9 -43.17 57.98 -33.17
CA ARG A 9 -44.35 57.05 -33.20
C ARG A 9 -44.40 55.85 -34.17
N ASP A 10 -44.55 54.69 -33.53
CA ASP A 10 -45.51 53.61 -33.77
C ASP A 10 -45.51 52.83 -35.10
N ARG A 11 -45.01 51.58 -35.06
CA ARG A 11 -45.85 50.37 -35.25
C ARG A 11 -45.11 49.08 -34.84
N ALA A 12 -45.85 48.18 -34.20
CA ALA A 12 -45.35 46.88 -33.74
C ALA A 12 -45.54 45.78 -34.80
N LEU A 13 -44.65 44.79 -34.83
CA LEU A 13 -45.02 43.40 -35.14
C LEU A 13 -43.99 42.36 -34.63
N ALA A 14 -44.53 41.26 -34.08
CA ALA A 14 -44.00 39.88 -34.10
C ALA A 14 -42.52 39.59 -33.75
N GLY A 15 -42.31 39.35 -32.46
CA GLY A 15 -41.62 38.19 -31.86
C GLY A 15 -40.64 37.30 -32.65
N LEU A 16 -39.44 37.13 -32.07
CA LEU A 16 -38.85 35.80 -31.84
C LEU A 16 -37.93 35.80 -30.59
N LEU A 17 -38.33 34.98 -29.63
CA LEU A 17 -37.53 34.10 -28.77
C LEU A 17 -35.99 34.25 -28.76
N ALA A 18 -35.45 34.64 -27.59
CA ALA A 18 -34.22 34.09 -27.03
C ALA A 18 -34.18 34.31 -25.50
N LEU A 19 -34.73 33.36 -24.75
CA LEU A 19 -34.59 33.31 -23.30
C LEU A 19 -33.13 33.00 -22.95
N VAL A 20 -32.39 33.96 -22.37
CA VAL A 20 -31.17 33.65 -21.63
C VAL A 20 -31.60 33.00 -20.32
N GLY A 21 -31.75 31.67 -20.37
CA GLY A 21 -32.18 30.87 -19.25
C GLY A 21 -31.18 30.93 -18.11
N LEU A 22 -31.66 31.27 -16.92
CA LEU A 22 -30.95 31.11 -15.65
C LEU A 22 -30.86 29.60 -15.33
N ALA A 23 -30.02 28.88 -16.07
CA ALA A 23 -29.79 27.46 -15.85
C ALA A 23 -29.00 27.26 -14.55
N ALA A 24 -29.63 26.57 -13.60
CA ALA A 24 -29.14 26.43 -12.24
C ALA A 24 -27.76 25.75 -12.17
N VAL A 25 -26.79 26.41 -11.52
CA VAL A 25 -25.58 25.75 -11.01
C VAL A 25 -25.94 25.01 -9.72
N VAL A 26 -26.67 23.90 -9.88
CA VAL A 26 -27.04 22.98 -8.79
C VAL A 26 -26.67 21.55 -9.22
N GLY A 27 -25.39 21.25 -9.06
CA GLY A 27 -24.73 20.01 -9.49
C GLY A 27 -23.27 20.35 -9.82
N PRO A 28 -22.33 20.09 -8.89
CA PRO A 28 -22.08 18.76 -8.34
C PRO A 28 -22.11 18.64 -6.80
N ILE A 29 -22.69 19.62 -6.08
CA ILE A 29 -22.65 19.68 -4.60
C ILE A 29 -23.34 18.46 -3.93
N TYR A 30 -24.33 17.83 -4.59
CA TYR A 30 -25.15 16.77 -3.99
C TYR A 30 -24.57 15.34 -4.01
N LEU A 31 -23.44 15.09 -4.70
CA LEU A 31 -22.69 13.84 -4.54
C LEU A 31 -21.65 13.95 -3.42
N GLY A 32 -20.87 15.05 -3.39
CA GLY A 32 -19.88 15.28 -2.33
C GLY A 32 -20.48 15.23 -0.93
N ALA A 33 -21.56 15.98 -0.70
CA ALA A 33 -22.20 16.09 0.62
C ALA A 33 -22.75 14.76 1.18
N ARG A 34 -22.98 13.73 0.36
CA ARG A 34 -23.38 12.39 0.85
C ARG A 34 -22.17 11.57 1.30
N ALA A 35 -21.11 11.53 0.48
CA ALA A 35 -19.86 10.87 0.84
C ALA A 35 -19.23 11.49 2.11
N ASP A 36 -19.24 12.82 2.20
CA ASP A 36 -18.80 13.57 3.38
C ASP A 36 -19.58 13.16 4.65
N GLY A 37 -20.91 12.98 4.53
CA GLY A 37 -21.77 12.57 5.63
C GLY A 37 -21.52 11.14 6.12
N ALA A 38 -21.26 10.19 5.21
CA ALA A 38 -20.92 8.81 5.55
C ALA A 38 -19.53 8.73 6.22
N ALA A 39 -18.53 9.39 5.63
CA ALA A 39 -17.18 9.48 6.18
C ALA A 39 -17.14 10.12 7.58
N THR A 40 -17.94 11.18 7.80
CA THR A 40 -18.07 11.84 9.11
C THR A 40 -18.70 10.94 10.18
N ARG A 41 -19.57 9.98 9.82
CA ARG A 41 -20.08 9.00 10.79
C ARG A 41 -19.05 7.94 11.15
N LEU A 42 -18.16 7.59 10.22
CA LEU A 42 -17.08 6.62 10.44
C LEU A 42 -15.96 7.15 11.35
N SER A 43 -15.66 8.45 11.33
CA SER A 43 -14.51 9.04 12.04
C SER A 43 -14.50 8.83 13.57
N GLY A 44 -15.65 8.54 14.18
CA GLY A 44 -15.75 8.19 15.60
C GLY A 44 -15.33 6.75 15.94
N GLN A 45 -15.29 5.84 14.96
CA GLN A 45 -15.07 4.40 15.14
C GLN A 45 -13.78 3.88 14.48
N VAL A 46 -12.98 4.75 13.88
CA VAL A 46 -11.69 4.46 13.21
C VAL A 46 -10.54 5.14 13.99
N PRO A 47 -9.25 5.02 13.62
CA PRO A 47 -8.16 5.68 14.32
C PRO A 47 -8.33 7.20 14.38
N VAL A 48 -7.80 7.84 15.42
CA VAL A 48 -7.74 9.30 15.48
C VAL A 48 -6.73 9.79 14.44
N ILE A 49 -7.20 10.56 13.46
CA ILE A 49 -6.37 11.10 12.39
C ILE A 49 -5.90 12.52 12.73
N GLY A 50 -4.61 12.77 12.53
CA GLY A 50 -3.94 14.04 12.76
C GLY A 50 -2.94 13.96 13.93
N ARG A 51 -1.71 14.45 13.69
CA ARG A 51 -0.64 14.58 14.69
C ARG A 51 -0.01 15.98 14.56
N PRO A 52 0.40 16.66 15.66
CA PRO A 52 0.85 18.06 15.59
C PRO A 52 2.04 18.32 14.65
N GLU A 53 2.99 17.39 14.58
CA GLU A 53 4.20 17.51 13.74
C GLU A 53 3.94 17.24 12.25
N TYR A 54 2.73 16.78 11.90
CA TYR A 54 2.37 16.34 10.57
C TYR A 54 1.39 17.31 9.92
N ALA A 55 1.68 17.71 8.69
CA ALA A 55 0.87 18.65 7.94
C ALA A 55 -0.34 17.98 7.25
N GLY A 56 -0.28 16.70 6.91
CA GLY A 56 -1.25 16.02 6.05
C GLY A 56 -1.17 16.49 4.58
N SER A 57 -1.33 15.55 3.66
CA SER A 57 -0.98 15.69 2.25
C SER A 57 -1.76 16.81 1.52
N ASP A 58 -3.00 17.10 1.94
CA ASP A 58 -3.79 18.22 1.39
C ASP A 58 -3.14 19.60 1.61
N ARG A 59 -2.28 19.76 2.61
CA ARG A 59 -1.53 21.03 2.81
C ARG A 59 -0.41 21.21 1.79
N CYS A 60 0.07 20.15 1.14
CA CYS A 60 1.13 20.17 0.14
C CYS A 60 0.63 20.67 -1.23
N ALA A 61 -0.63 20.41 -1.58
CA ALA A 61 -1.20 20.62 -2.92
C ALA A 61 -1.04 22.05 -3.48
N ALA A 62 -1.07 23.07 -2.63
CA ALA A 62 -0.96 24.47 -3.05
C ALA A 62 0.46 24.88 -3.48
N CYS A 63 1.49 24.19 -2.97
CA CYS A 63 2.90 24.44 -3.29
C CYS A 63 3.47 23.41 -4.27
N HIS A 64 2.98 22.17 -4.21
CA HIS A 64 3.44 21.01 -4.99
C HIS A 64 2.28 20.39 -5.81
N PRO A 65 1.67 21.15 -6.74
CA PRO A 65 0.47 20.70 -7.44
C PRO A 65 0.72 19.51 -8.37
N GLY A 66 1.92 19.38 -8.94
CA GLY A 66 2.27 18.28 -9.84
C GLY A 66 2.44 16.96 -9.10
N GLU A 67 3.23 16.99 -8.02
CA GLU A 67 3.55 15.88 -7.14
C GLU A 67 2.29 15.37 -6.42
N TYR A 68 1.46 16.30 -5.94
CA TYR A 68 0.16 15.99 -5.34
C TYR A 68 -0.82 15.39 -6.36
N ALA A 69 -0.88 15.93 -7.58
CA ALA A 69 -1.75 15.40 -8.64
C ALA A 69 -1.32 14.00 -9.11
N SER A 70 -0.03 13.66 -9.08
CA SER A 70 0.43 12.29 -9.36
C SER A 70 0.16 11.34 -8.20
N TRP A 71 0.45 11.75 -6.96
CA TRP A 71 0.17 10.96 -5.76
C TRP A 71 -1.34 10.67 -5.61
N ARG A 72 -2.22 11.64 -5.89
CA ARG A 72 -3.68 11.46 -5.89
C ARG A 72 -4.18 10.30 -6.77
N ARG A 73 -3.40 9.89 -7.78
CA ARG A 73 -3.71 8.78 -8.71
C ARG A 73 -3.07 7.44 -8.33
N SER A 74 -2.06 7.40 -7.47
CA SER A 74 -1.34 6.15 -7.15
C SER A 74 -2.07 5.36 -6.07
N TYR A 75 -1.86 4.04 -6.06
CA TYR A 75 -2.50 3.18 -5.07
C TYR A 75 -1.89 3.26 -3.67
N HIS A 76 -0.72 3.89 -3.53
CA HIS A 76 -0.19 4.34 -2.24
C HIS A 76 -1.22 5.19 -1.49
N ARG A 77 -1.86 6.17 -2.16
CA ARG A 77 -2.91 7.02 -1.60
C ARG A 77 -4.14 6.22 -1.13
N THR A 78 -4.49 5.15 -1.85
CA THR A 78 -5.72 4.37 -1.61
C THR A 78 -5.50 3.14 -0.72
N MET A 79 -4.25 2.88 -0.29
CA MET A 79 -3.85 1.66 0.42
C MET A 79 -4.66 1.38 1.68
N THR A 80 -5.12 2.42 2.38
CA THR A 80 -6.13 2.30 3.44
C THR A 80 -7.07 3.49 3.40
N GLN A 81 -8.38 3.22 3.43
CA GLN A 81 -9.45 4.21 3.27
C GLN A 81 -10.63 3.88 4.18
N LEU A 82 -11.50 4.87 4.42
CA LEU A 82 -12.80 4.65 5.07
C LEU A 82 -13.72 3.84 4.16
N ALA A 83 -14.40 2.84 4.71
CA ALA A 83 -15.26 1.95 3.95
C ALA A 83 -16.59 2.65 3.61
N THR A 84 -16.74 3.08 2.36
CA THR A 84 -17.97 3.62 1.79
C THR A 84 -18.31 2.85 0.51
N PRO A 85 -19.57 2.86 0.04
CA PRO A 85 -19.95 2.18 -1.20
C PRO A 85 -19.15 2.62 -2.43
N ASP A 86 -18.67 3.86 -2.48
CA ASP A 86 -17.84 4.39 -3.57
C ASP A 86 -16.35 3.96 -3.50
N VAL A 87 -15.92 3.36 -2.37
CA VAL A 87 -14.53 2.93 -2.09
C VAL A 87 -14.38 1.41 -2.07
N ALA A 88 -15.46 0.68 -1.79
CA ALA A 88 -15.46 -0.77 -1.79
C ALA A 88 -15.37 -1.33 -3.22
N LEU A 89 -14.37 -2.17 -3.48
CA LEU A 89 -14.25 -2.88 -4.77
C LEU A 89 -15.25 -4.03 -4.87
N GLY A 90 -15.57 -4.66 -3.73
CA GLY A 90 -16.44 -5.83 -3.66
C GLY A 90 -17.92 -5.47 -3.58
N PRO A 91 -18.82 -6.24 -4.22
CA PRO A 91 -20.24 -6.01 -4.17
C PRO A 91 -20.85 -6.42 -2.81
N PHE A 92 -21.45 -5.44 -2.13
CA PHE A 92 -22.25 -5.60 -0.91
C PHE A 92 -23.75 -5.60 -1.26
N ASP A 93 -24.20 -6.64 -1.97
CA ASP A 93 -25.51 -6.73 -2.64
C ASP A 93 -26.49 -7.73 -2.01
N GLY A 94 -26.22 -8.18 -0.78
CA GLY A 94 -27.03 -9.17 -0.05
C GLY A 94 -26.63 -10.63 -0.32
N ARG A 95 -25.59 -10.88 -1.12
CA ARG A 95 -25.10 -12.24 -1.39
C ARG A 95 -24.55 -12.92 -0.13
N THR A 96 -24.65 -14.26 -0.14
CA THR A 96 -23.99 -15.12 0.84
C THR A 96 -22.62 -15.56 0.32
N LEU A 97 -21.59 -15.46 1.15
CA LEU A 97 -20.27 -16.07 0.97
C LEU A 97 -20.19 -17.33 1.85
N HIS A 98 -19.31 -18.27 1.53
CA HIS A 98 -19.20 -19.55 2.24
C HIS A 98 -17.75 -19.79 2.70
N ALA A 99 -17.57 -20.09 3.98
CA ALA A 99 -16.32 -20.55 4.59
C ALA A 99 -16.59 -21.82 5.44
N PRO A 100 -15.56 -22.52 5.93
CA PRO A 100 -15.74 -23.74 6.73
C PRO A 100 -16.57 -23.54 8.00
N ASP A 101 -16.48 -22.38 8.63
CA ASP A 101 -17.27 -21.99 9.80
C ASP A 101 -18.65 -21.38 9.48
N GLY A 102 -19.10 -21.55 8.23
CA GLY A 102 -20.48 -21.31 7.80
C GLY A 102 -20.65 -20.17 6.79
N PRO A 103 -21.90 -19.72 6.60
CA PRO A 103 -22.20 -18.64 5.67
C PRO A 103 -21.74 -17.28 6.23
N TYR A 104 -21.52 -16.31 5.35
CA TYR A 104 -21.32 -14.90 5.66
C TYR A 104 -22.22 -14.09 4.73
N ARG A 105 -22.70 -12.91 5.12
CA ARG A 105 -23.50 -12.05 4.23
C ARG A 105 -22.86 -10.69 4.11
N VAL A 106 -22.91 -10.11 2.92
CA VAL A 106 -22.38 -8.77 2.60
C VAL A 106 -23.51 -7.91 2.05
N GLU A 107 -23.88 -6.80 2.71
CA GLU A 107 -24.97 -5.93 2.23
C GLU A 107 -24.74 -4.45 2.49
N THR A 108 -25.37 -3.62 1.66
CA THR A 108 -25.36 -2.16 1.78
C THR A 108 -26.65 -1.70 2.47
N ARG A 109 -26.52 -0.97 3.58
CA ARG A 109 -27.64 -0.38 4.34
C ARG A 109 -27.58 1.14 4.21
N GLY A 110 -28.30 1.69 3.23
CA GLY A 110 -28.22 3.11 2.90
C GLY A 110 -26.88 3.45 2.25
N ASP A 111 -26.03 4.18 2.98
CA ASP A 111 -24.65 4.54 2.60
C ASP A 111 -23.60 3.79 3.46
N GLU A 112 -24.01 2.76 4.20
CA GLU A 112 -23.16 1.99 5.10
C GLU A 112 -22.98 0.55 4.60
N LEU A 113 -21.78 0.01 4.75
CA LEU A 113 -21.45 -1.37 4.39
C LEU A 113 -21.52 -2.26 5.63
N TRP A 114 -22.21 -3.39 5.53
CA TRP A 114 -22.49 -4.28 6.65
C TRP A 114 -22.21 -5.73 6.29
N VAL A 115 -21.74 -6.49 7.28
CA VAL A 115 -21.48 -7.92 7.14
C VAL A 115 -22.07 -8.73 8.27
N GLU A 116 -22.65 -9.88 7.93
CA GLU A 116 -23.02 -10.93 8.88
C GLU A 116 -21.89 -11.95 8.93
N LEU A 117 -21.37 -12.20 10.13
CA LEU A 117 -20.26 -13.11 10.36
C LEU A 117 -20.41 -13.87 11.67
N VAL A 118 -19.69 -14.99 11.78
CA VAL A 118 -19.38 -15.59 13.08
C VAL A 118 -18.65 -14.54 13.93
N ASP A 119 -19.06 -14.37 15.18
CA ASP A 119 -18.63 -13.25 16.01
C ASP A 119 -17.11 -13.27 16.25
N PRO A 120 -16.36 -12.25 15.78
CA PRO A 120 -14.91 -12.22 15.95
C PRO A 120 -14.47 -12.16 17.42
N ALA A 121 -15.29 -11.58 18.31
CA ALA A 121 -15.01 -11.58 19.75
C ALA A 121 -15.05 -13.01 20.32
N TRP A 122 -16.12 -13.75 20.03
CA TRP A 122 -16.25 -15.16 20.40
C TRP A 122 -15.08 -16.00 19.85
N LYS A 123 -14.68 -15.78 18.59
CA LYS A 123 -13.52 -16.46 17.98
C LYS A 123 -12.23 -16.22 18.76
N LEU A 124 -11.94 -14.97 19.13
CA LEU A 124 -10.73 -14.62 19.89
C LEU A 124 -10.71 -15.26 21.29
N GLU A 125 -11.87 -15.53 21.89
CA GLU A 125 -12.00 -16.16 23.21
C GLU A 125 -12.00 -17.70 23.17
N HIS A 126 -12.43 -18.31 22.04
CA HIS A 126 -12.72 -19.75 21.96
C HIS A 126 -11.82 -20.53 20.99
N LEU A 127 -11.04 -19.85 20.13
CA LEU A 127 -10.13 -20.48 19.16
C LEU A 127 -8.67 -20.28 19.58
N GLU A 128 -8.10 -21.28 20.26
CA GLU A 128 -6.66 -21.33 20.56
C GLU A 128 -5.80 -21.59 19.30
N ALA A 129 -6.42 -22.06 18.21
CA ALA A 129 -5.79 -22.41 16.94
C ALA A 129 -6.72 -22.09 15.75
N PRO A 130 -6.20 -22.03 14.51
CA PRO A 130 -7.03 -21.97 13.30
C PRO A 130 -8.05 -23.12 13.25
N ILE A 131 -9.22 -22.86 12.67
CA ILE A 131 -10.33 -23.82 12.59
C ILE A 131 -9.92 -25.05 11.78
N ASP A 132 -10.19 -26.24 12.33
CA ASP A 132 -10.16 -27.48 11.56
C ASP A 132 -11.36 -27.50 10.60
N VAL A 133 -11.08 -27.71 9.31
CA VAL A 133 -12.11 -27.74 8.27
C VAL A 133 -12.95 -29.01 8.32
N ASP A 134 -12.43 -30.07 8.95
CA ASP A 134 -13.14 -31.34 9.15
C ASP A 134 -13.97 -31.35 10.46
N ASP A 135 -13.71 -30.43 11.40
CA ASP A 135 -14.49 -30.23 12.64
C ASP A 135 -14.76 -28.73 12.92
N PRO A 136 -15.56 -28.04 12.08
CA PRO A 136 -15.84 -26.62 12.24
C PRO A 136 -16.78 -26.36 13.43
N PRO A 137 -16.68 -25.20 14.11
CA PRO A 137 -17.47 -24.90 15.31
C PRO A 137 -18.96 -24.79 15.01
N VAL A 138 -19.69 -25.85 15.35
CA VAL A 138 -21.16 -25.89 15.30
C VAL A 138 -21.72 -25.00 16.42
N ASP A 139 -22.73 -24.18 16.11
CA ASP A 139 -23.38 -23.21 17.01
C ASP A 139 -22.59 -21.95 17.39
N ALA A 140 -21.51 -21.59 16.65
CA ALA A 140 -20.83 -20.32 16.85
C ALA A 140 -21.78 -19.10 16.64
N PRO A 141 -21.80 -18.11 17.57
CA PRO A 141 -22.74 -16.99 17.51
C PRO A 141 -22.49 -16.10 16.29
N ARG A 142 -23.58 -15.54 15.74
CA ARG A 142 -23.55 -14.73 14.52
C ARG A 142 -24.02 -13.31 14.80
N VAL A 143 -23.28 -12.35 14.27
CA VAL A 143 -23.49 -10.92 14.52
C VAL A 143 -23.45 -10.14 13.21
N TRP A 144 -24.13 -9.00 13.19
CA TRP A 144 -23.98 -8.00 12.13
C TRP A 144 -23.00 -6.92 12.58
N ARG A 145 -21.90 -6.75 11.85
CA ARG A 145 -20.94 -5.66 12.07
C ARG A 145 -20.92 -4.70 10.89
N ARG A 146 -20.72 -3.42 11.18
CA ARG A 146 -20.45 -2.40 10.16
C ARG A 146 -19.00 -2.53 9.71
N VAL A 147 -18.77 -2.45 8.40
CA VAL A 147 -17.44 -2.27 7.83
C VAL A 147 -17.05 -0.80 7.94
N LEU A 148 -15.87 -0.54 8.51
CA LEU A 148 -15.42 0.81 8.85
C LEU A 148 -14.27 1.29 7.95
N MET A 149 -13.37 0.36 7.58
CA MET A 149 -12.19 0.65 6.76
C MET A 149 -11.94 -0.45 5.74
N THR A 150 -11.23 -0.11 4.68
CA THR A 150 -10.69 -1.02 3.69
C THR A 150 -9.18 -0.88 3.62
N THR A 151 -8.46 -1.98 3.42
CA THR A 151 -7.02 -1.97 3.09
C THR A 151 -6.79 -2.76 1.82
N GLY A 152 -5.96 -2.28 0.89
CA GLY A 152 -5.68 -3.03 -0.32
C GLY A 152 -5.08 -2.25 -1.48
N SER A 153 -4.72 -3.01 -2.51
CA SER A 153 -4.27 -2.50 -3.80
C SER A 153 -5.42 -2.46 -4.82
N HIS A 154 -5.12 -2.11 -6.06
CA HIS A 154 -6.07 -2.20 -7.18
C HIS A 154 -6.35 -3.64 -7.66
N HIS A 155 -5.61 -4.63 -7.17
CA HIS A 155 -5.88 -6.05 -7.44
C HIS A 155 -6.76 -6.69 -6.38
N MET A 156 -6.63 -6.27 -5.12
CA MET A 156 -7.27 -6.93 -3.98
C MET A 156 -7.54 -5.95 -2.84
N GLN A 157 -8.73 -6.06 -2.23
CA GLN A 157 -9.13 -5.28 -1.06
C GLN A 157 -9.64 -6.20 0.07
N VAL A 158 -9.14 -5.99 1.29
CA VAL A 158 -9.65 -6.56 2.54
C VAL A 158 -10.41 -5.50 3.34
N TYR A 159 -11.26 -5.97 4.26
CA TYR A 159 -12.24 -5.14 4.94
C TYR A 159 -12.13 -5.29 6.46
N TRP A 160 -12.40 -4.21 7.18
CA TRP A 160 -12.28 -4.14 8.63
C TRP A 160 -13.60 -3.75 9.26
N VAL A 161 -14.04 -4.55 10.24
CA VAL A 161 -15.32 -4.38 10.92
C VAL A 161 -15.13 -3.82 12.33
N ALA A 162 -16.17 -3.18 12.84
CA ALA A 162 -16.23 -2.73 14.23
C ALA A 162 -16.07 -3.91 15.22
N GLY A 163 -15.10 -3.81 16.14
CA GLY A 163 -15.02 -4.66 17.32
C GLY A 163 -15.93 -4.17 18.48
N GLU A 164 -15.78 -4.78 19.66
CA GLU A 164 -16.51 -4.39 20.88
C GLU A 164 -16.08 -3.01 21.40
N THR A 165 -14.76 -2.80 21.54
CA THR A 165 -14.20 -1.53 21.99
C THR A 165 -14.24 -0.50 20.83
N PRO A 166 -14.64 0.76 21.07
CA PRO A 166 -14.55 1.81 20.07
C PRO A 166 -13.15 1.91 19.45
N ARG A 167 -13.07 2.08 18.12
CA ARG A 167 -11.83 2.08 17.32
C ARG A 167 -11.11 0.74 17.18
N SER A 168 -11.61 -0.35 17.78
CA SER A 168 -11.16 -1.71 17.46
C SER A 168 -11.60 -2.11 16.06
N LEU A 169 -10.64 -2.55 15.22
CA LEU A 169 -10.86 -2.93 13.83
C LEU A 169 -10.47 -4.39 13.61
N LEU A 170 -11.49 -5.25 13.56
CA LEU A 170 -11.31 -6.70 13.39
C LEU A 170 -11.40 -7.07 11.92
N SER A 171 -10.67 -8.10 11.48
CA SER A 171 -10.67 -8.55 10.10
C SER A 171 -12.01 -9.18 9.69
N PHE A 172 -12.59 -8.73 8.57
CA PHE A 172 -13.56 -9.53 7.83
C PHE A 172 -12.80 -10.62 7.06
N PRO A 173 -13.15 -11.92 7.18
CA PRO A 173 -12.30 -13.01 6.69
C PRO A 173 -12.28 -13.19 5.15
N PHE A 174 -12.96 -12.33 4.39
CA PHE A 174 -12.93 -12.36 2.92
C PHE A 174 -12.28 -11.10 2.32
N ALA A 175 -11.48 -11.35 1.30
CA ALA A 175 -10.96 -10.35 0.38
C ALA A 175 -11.84 -10.31 -0.88
N TYR A 176 -11.87 -9.16 -1.54
CA TYR A 176 -12.36 -9.07 -2.91
C TYR A 176 -11.19 -8.95 -3.88
N LEU A 177 -11.16 -9.80 -4.89
CA LEU A 177 -10.21 -9.76 -5.99
C LEU A 177 -10.86 -9.00 -7.16
N ALA A 178 -10.26 -7.89 -7.55
CA ALA A 178 -10.84 -6.96 -8.52
C ALA A 178 -10.82 -7.50 -9.96
N GLU A 179 -9.76 -8.22 -10.34
CA GLU A 179 -9.57 -8.72 -11.70
C GLU A 179 -10.48 -9.93 -11.99
N GLU A 180 -10.54 -10.90 -11.07
CA GLU A 180 -11.47 -12.04 -11.20
C GLU A 180 -12.90 -11.74 -10.72
N GLY A 181 -13.16 -10.52 -10.22
CA GLY A 181 -14.48 -10.05 -9.81
C GLY A 181 -15.13 -10.85 -8.65
N ARG A 182 -14.33 -11.49 -7.79
CA ARG A 182 -14.81 -12.50 -6.82
C ARG A 182 -14.34 -12.25 -5.39
N TRP A 183 -15.16 -12.71 -4.45
CA TRP A 183 -14.79 -12.84 -3.04
C TRP A 183 -14.00 -14.14 -2.82
N VAL A 184 -12.96 -14.11 -2.00
CA VAL A 184 -12.15 -15.27 -1.57
C VAL A 184 -11.77 -15.15 -0.09
N PRO A 185 -11.54 -16.25 0.65
CA PRO A 185 -11.00 -16.16 2.00
C PRO A 185 -9.64 -15.46 2.01
N ASN A 186 -9.41 -14.56 2.98
CA ASN A 186 -8.15 -13.81 3.10
C ASN A 186 -6.94 -14.74 3.14
N GLU A 187 -7.06 -15.86 3.84
CA GLU A 187 -5.96 -16.78 4.08
C GLU A 187 -5.52 -17.50 2.79
N SER A 188 -6.42 -17.64 1.81
CA SER A 188 -6.16 -18.19 0.47
C SER A 188 -5.49 -17.21 -0.51
N THR A 189 -5.31 -15.93 -0.16
CA THR A 189 -4.78 -14.90 -1.08
C THR A 189 -3.25 -14.88 -1.21
N LEU A 190 -2.57 -15.63 -0.34
CA LEU A 190 -1.11 -15.72 -0.24
C LEU A 190 -0.66 -17.18 -0.32
N LEU A 191 0.52 -17.43 -0.90
CA LEU A 191 1.08 -18.78 -1.03
C LEU A 191 1.68 -19.26 0.30
N ARG A 192 0.81 -19.79 1.18
CA ARG A 192 1.12 -20.33 2.51
C ARG A 192 0.24 -21.57 2.80
N PRO A 193 0.56 -22.38 3.83
CA PRO A 193 -0.38 -23.39 4.31
C PRO A 193 -1.75 -22.76 4.63
N PRO A 194 -2.86 -23.46 4.38
CA PRO A 194 -4.19 -22.97 4.72
C PRO A 194 -4.31 -22.76 6.23
N MET A 195 -5.01 -21.70 6.62
CA MET A 195 -5.39 -21.39 7.99
C MET A 195 -6.80 -20.83 7.92
N GLU A 196 -7.69 -21.25 8.81
CA GLU A 196 -9.10 -20.85 8.79
C GLU A 196 -9.51 -20.23 10.12
N GLY A 197 -10.55 -19.40 10.13
CA GLY A 197 -11.06 -18.74 11.34
C GLY A 197 -10.15 -17.68 12.00
N VAL A 198 -8.95 -17.43 11.47
CA VAL A 198 -7.99 -16.46 12.02
C VAL A 198 -8.58 -15.06 12.09
N VAL A 199 -8.56 -14.44 13.28
CA VAL A 199 -8.94 -13.04 13.49
C VAL A 199 -7.69 -12.23 13.83
N TYR A 200 -7.41 -11.21 13.03
CA TYR A 200 -6.36 -10.23 13.29
C TYR A 200 -6.92 -8.81 13.27
N THR A 201 -6.20 -7.87 13.89
CA THR A 201 -6.63 -6.47 13.97
C THR A 201 -5.78 -5.56 13.09
N TRP A 202 -6.43 -4.57 12.46
CA TRP A 202 -5.70 -3.55 11.72
C TRP A 202 -4.79 -2.74 12.65
N ASN A 203 -5.27 -2.49 13.87
CA ASN A 203 -4.60 -1.70 14.91
C ASN A 203 -3.25 -2.28 15.35
N ALA A 204 -3.07 -3.60 15.32
CA ALA A 204 -1.80 -4.25 15.67
C ALA A 204 -0.98 -4.67 14.44
N VAL A 205 -1.62 -5.17 13.38
CA VAL A 205 -0.90 -5.86 12.28
C VAL A 205 -0.66 -4.97 11.07
N CYS A 206 -1.61 -4.09 10.72
CA CYS A 206 -1.57 -3.36 9.45
C CYS A 206 -1.11 -1.90 9.59
N ILE A 207 -1.36 -1.28 10.73
CA ILE A 207 -1.01 0.13 10.98
C ILE A 207 0.48 0.42 10.79
N LYS A 208 1.35 -0.56 11.04
CA LYS A 208 2.82 -0.47 10.86
C LYS A 208 3.21 0.06 9.49
N CYS A 209 2.51 -0.41 8.45
CA CYS A 209 2.83 -0.12 7.06
C CYS A 209 1.76 0.73 6.36
N HIS A 210 0.48 0.64 6.75
CA HIS A 210 -0.64 1.21 5.97
C HIS A 210 -1.23 2.51 6.52
N ALA A 211 -0.45 3.24 7.32
CA ALA A 211 -0.79 4.57 7.82
C ALA A 211 0.46 5.45 7.96
N VAL A 212 0.29 6.77 7.87
CA VAL A 212 1.39 7.70 8.15
C VAL A 212 1.60 7.78 9.66
N ALA A 213 2.80 7.41 10.12
CA ALA A 213 3.23 7.54 11.53
C ALA A 213 2.21 6.99 12.53
N GLY A 214 1.68 5.80 12.21
CA GLY A 214 0.64 5.14 12.98
C GLY A 214 1.13 4.64 14.35
N GLN A 215 0.26 4.78 15.35
CA GLN A 215 0.49 4.40 16.74
C GLN A 215 -0.63 3.45 17.17
N PRO A 216 -0.36 2.15 17.43
CA PRO A 216 -1.37 1.17 17.81
C PRO A 216 -2.23 1.61 19.00
N ARG A 217 -1.59 2.12 20.06
CA ARG A 217 -2.20 2.57 21.32
C ARG A 217 -3.23 1.57 21.84
N LEU A 218 -2.74 0.34 22.03
CA LEU A 218 -3.46 -0.82 22.52
C LEU A 218 -3.20 -1.05 24.01
N GLY A 219 -3.77 -2.09 24.62
CA GLY A 219 -3.41 -2.56 25.96
C GLY A 219 -2.04 -3.26 25.99
N GLU A 220 -1.70 -3.84 27.14
CA GLU A 220 -0.51 -4.70 27.31
C GLU A 220 -0.57 -5.87 26.31
N ASP A 221 0.57 -6.21 25.72
CA ASP A 221 0.74 -7.20 24.64
C ASP A 221 -0.25 -7.09 23.45
N GLY A 222 -0.80 -5.89 23.23
CA GLY A 222 -1.74 -5.62 22.13
C GLY A 222 -3.20 -5.91 22.45
N ALA A 223 -3.55 -6.09 23.72
CA ALA A 223 -4.93 -6.30 24.17
C ALA A 223 -5.89 -5.18 23.69
N LEU A 224 -7.15 -5.54 23.46
CA LEU A 224 -8.19 -4.64 22.92
C LEU A 224 -9.09 -4.03 24.01
N ASP A 225 -8.69 -4.16 25.27
CA ASP A 225 -9.33 -3.53 26.44
C ASP A 225 -9.15 -2.00 26.44
N ARG A 226 -8.05 -1.52 25.86
CA ARG A 226 -7.70 -0.10 25.69
C ARG A 226 -7.36 0.16 24.23
N VAL A 227 -8.21 0.89 23.49
CA VAL A 227 -7.95 1.24 22.07
C VAL A 227 -8.05 2.74 21.84
N ASP A 228 -6.90 3.41 21.68
CA ASP A 228 -6.78 4.84 21.34
C ASP A 228 -5.87 5.04 20.11
N THR A 229 -5.97 4.13 19.15
CA THR A 229 -5.15 4.09 17.92
C THR A 229 -5.16 5.40 17.16
N ARG A 230 -3.98 5.86 16.72
CA ARG A 230 -3.81 7.15 16.02
C ARG A 230 -2.95 7.02 14.76
N ALA A 231 -3.13 7.93 13.82
CA ALA A 231 -2.24 8.12 12.67
C ALA A 231 -2.17 9.60 12.30
N ALA A 232 -1.13 10.02 11.59
CA ALA A 232 -1.10 11.36 10.99
C ALA A 232 -2.09 11.47 9.81
N GLU A 233 -2.12 10.45 8.95
CA GLU A 233 -3.01 10.32 7.78
C GLU A 233 -3.21 8.83 7.46
N LEU A 234 -4.30 8.46 6.76
CA LEU A 234 -4.54 7.10 6.29
C LEU A 234 -3.87 6.84 4.93
N GLY A 235 -3.57 5.56 4.65
CA GLY A 235 -2.87 5.14 3.44
C GLY A 235 -1.37 5.44 3.51
N ILE A 236 -0.71 5.43 2.35
CA ILE A 236 0.67 5.92 2.21
C ILE A 236 0.60 7.33 1.64
N ALA A 237 0.87 8.31 2.49
CA ALA A 237 0.75 9.74 2.18
C ALA A 237 2.12 10.42 2.13
N CYS A 238 2.18 11.70 1.77
CA CYS A 238 3.43 12.41 1.51
C CYS A 238 4.47 12.24 2.64
N GLU A 239 4.02 12.36 3.89
CA GLU A 239 4.90 12.38 5.06
C GLU A 239 5.41 10.97 5.48
N SER A 240 4.93 9.88 4.86
CA SER A 240 5.55 8.55 4.99
C SER A 240 6.91 8.47 4.29
N CYS A 241 7.07 9.22 3.19
CA CYS A 241 8.30 9.25 2.39
C CYS A 241 9.14 10.51 2.65
N HIS A 242 8.49 11.63 2.95
CA HIS A 242 9.16 12.92 3.15
C HIS A 242 9.44 13.27 4.61
N GLY A 243 8.80 12.61 5.58
CA GLY A 243 8.91 12.97 7.00
C GLY A 243 7.91 14.04 7.46
N PRO A 244 7.88 14.38 8.76
CA PRO A 244 6.92 15.33 9.34
C PRO A 244 7.15 16.76 8.82
N ALA A 245 6.10 17.36 8.26
CA ALA A 245 6.18 18.60 7.49
C ALA A 245 5.48 19.81 8.15
N ALA A 246 4.97 19.73 9.38
CA ALA A 246 4.27 20.87 9.98
C ALA A 246 5.16 22.12 10.14
N ALA A 247 6.43 21.93 10.53
CA ALA A 247 7.41 23.00 10.62
C ALA A 247 7.71 23.63 9.24
N HIS A 248 7.96 22.81 8.23
CA HIS A 248 8.13 23.26 6.84
C HIS A 248 6.90 24.06 6.34
N VAL A 249 5.70 23.50 6.48
CA VAL A 249 4.45 24.11 6.00
C VAL A 249 4.15 25.43 6.71
N SER A 250 4.41 25.54 8.01
CA SER A 250 4.25 26.81 8.73
C SER A 250 5.25 27.87 8.26
N GLN A 251 6.52 27.50 8.07
CA GLN A 251 7.57 28.42 7.59
C GLN A 251 7.28 29.02 6.20
N TYR A 252 6.83 28.22 5.22
CA TYR A 252 6.63 28.70 3.84
C TYR A 252 5.24 29.26 3.54
N ARG A 253 4.24 29.02 4.39
CA ARG A 253 2.89 29.61 4.22
C ARG A 253 2.77 30.99 4.89
N ASP A 254 3.53 31.28 5.93
CA ASP A 254 3.55 32.62 6.54
C ASP A 254 4.46 33.60 5.75
N PRO A 255 3.93 34.70 5.20
CA PRO A 255 4.74 35.75 4.58
C PRO A 255 5.79 36.37 5.53
N PHE A 256 5.47 36.50 6.83
CA PHE A 256 6.38 37.11 7.81
C PHE A 256 7.53 36.17 8.15
N ALA A 257 7.28 34.89 8.42
CA ALA A 257 8.33 33.88 8.61
C ALA A 257 9.28 33.80 7.40
N ARG A 258 8.75 33.80 6.17
CA ARG A 258 9.58 33.82 4.94
C ARG A 258 10.42 35.09 4.80
N TYR A 259 9.88 36.25 5.17
CA TYR A 259 10.60 37.52 5.12
C TYR A 259 11.69 37.58 6.20
N ALA A 260 11.38 37.13 7.42
CA ALA A 260 12.32 37.12 8.55
C ALA A 260 13.56 36.27 8.28
N ARG A 261 13.39 35.12 7.59
CA ARG A 261 14.50 34.23 7.17
C ARG A 261 15.03 34.53 5.76
N HIS A 262 14.73 35.69 5.19
CA HIS A 262 15.17 36.01 3.83
C HIS A 262 16.69 36.23 3.77
N GLY A 263 17.39 35.32 3.07
CA GLY A 263 18.85 35.34 2.95
C GLY A 263 19.57 34.40 3.94
N GLU A 264 18.85 33.75 4.85
CA GLU A 264 19.40 32.66 5.66
C GLU A 264 19.58 31.39 4.82
N ALA A 265 20.51 30.51 5.23
CA ALA A 265 20.54 29.14 4.73
C ALA A 265 19.24 28.44 5.16
N ARG A 266 18.65 27.63 4.27
CA ARG A 266 17.43 26.87 4.61
C ARG A 266 17.73 25.94 5.81
N PRO A 267 16.93 25.98 6.89
CA PRO A 267 17.11 25.06 7.99
C PRO A 267 16.86 23.61 7.55
N GLU A 268 17.33 22.65 8.36
CA GLU A 268 16.91 21.26 8.24
C GLU A 268 15.47 21.14 8.75
N GLU A 269 14.51 21.16 7.81
CA GLU A 269 13.08 21.33 8.09
C GLU A 269 12.33 20.01 8.38
N GLY A 270 13.05 18.91 8.59
CA GLY A 270 12.48 17.55 8.77
C GLY A 270 11.91 16.92 7.49
N VAL A 271 11.64 17.72 6.46
CA VAL A 271 11.18 17.29 5.13
C VAL A 271 12.37 16.95 4.24
N ILE A 272 12.50 15.68 3.86
CA ILE A 272 13.55 15.19 2.96
C ILE A 272 13.10 15.12 1.49
N ASP A 273 14.06 15.04 0.59
CA ASP A 273 13.86 14.63 -0.82
C ASP A 273 14.50 13.25 -1.00
N PRO A 274 13.71 12.15 -1.09
CA PRO A 274 14.23 10.80 -1.25
C PRO A 274 15.19 10.61 -2.43
N ALA A 275 15.07 11.41 -3.49
CA ALA A 275 15.95 11.35 -4.65
C ALA A 275 17.35 11.96 -4.40
N ARG A 276 17.60 12.54 -3.22
CA ARG A 276 18.90 13.07 -2.79
C ARG A 276 19.59 12.22 -1.73
N LEU A 277 18.94 11.16 -1.26
CA LEU A 277 19.56 10.18 -0.39
C LEU A 277 20.58 9.33 -1.17
N ASP A 278 21.51 8.68 -0.46
CA ASP A 278 22.27 7.58 -1.05
C ASP A 278 21.36 6.38 -1.38
N HIS A 279 21.87 5.43 -2.16
CA HIS A 279 21.06 4.32 -2.67
C HIS A 279 20.56 3.39 -1.56
N GLU A 280 21.26 3.33 -0.42
CA GLU A 280 20.90 2.51 0.72
C GLU A 280 19.75 3.16 1.49
N ALA A 281 19.90 4.41 1.93
CA ALA A 281 18.86 5.17 2.62
C ALA A 281 17.60 5.38 1.75
N ALA A 282 17.75 5.57 0.43
CA ALA A 282 16.64 5.64 -0.52
C ALA A 282 15.87 4.32 -0.64
N SER A 283 16.54 3.17 -0.51
CA SER A 283 15.90 1.85 -0.60
C SER A 283 15.35 1.37 0.73
N GLU A 284 16.07 1.65 1.82
CA GLU A 284 15.67 1.41 3.21
C GLU A 284 14.38 2.19 3.55
N LEU A 285 14.17 3.38 2.97
CA LEU A 285 12.91 4.13 3.02
C LEU A 285 11.71 3.31 2.51
N CYS A 286 11.86 2.59 1.40
CA CYS A 286 10.84 1.68 0.88
C CYS A 286 10.78 0.39 1.72
N GLY A 287 11.94 -0.09 2.19
CA GLY A 287 12.10 -1.24 3.08
C GLY A 287 11.39 -1.14 4.43
N GLN A 288 10.99 0.06 4.88
CA GLN A 288 10.13 0.20 6.07
C GLN A 288 8.79 -0.55 5.92
N CYS A 289 8.29 -0.69 4.68
CA CYS A 289 7.05 -1.39 4.33
C CYS A 289 7.29 -2.61 3.42
N HIS A 290 8.11 -2.47 2.38
CA HIS A 290 8.36 -3.48 1.34
C HIS A 290 9.44 -4.50 1.75
N ALA A 291 9.48 -4.88 3.03
CA ALA A 291 10.39 -5.89 3.53
C ALA A 291 9.86 -6.66 4.76
N ILE A 292 10.49 -7.80 5.01
CA ILE A 292 10.29 -8.64 6.18
C ILE A 292 11.17 -8.04 7.28
N THR A 293 10.53 -7.38 8.25
CA THR A 293 11.23 -6.70 9.35
C THR A 293 10.69 -7.08 10.73
N ARG A 294 11.59 -7.15 11.72
CA ARG A 294 11.26 -7.08 13.16
C ARG A 294 11.58 -5.68 13.68
N LEU A 295 10.99 -5.28 14.80
CA LEU A 295 11.36 -4.00 15.41
C LEU A 295 12.73 -4.14 16.10
N VAL A 296 13.42 -3.02 16.33
CA VAL A 296 14.66 -3.01 17.12
C VAL A 296 14.36 -3.10 18.61
N ASP A 297 13.27 -2.47 19.03
CA ASP A 297 12.66 -2.46 20.36
C ASP A 297 11.15 -2.62 20.19
N GLU A 298 10.58 -3.69 20.76
CA GLU A 298 9.14 -4.00 20.69
C GLU A 298 8.37 -3.43 21.90
N SER A 299 9.06 -3.04 22.98
CA SER A 299 8.42 -2.57 24.21
C SER A 299 7.60 -1.28 24.03
N ARG A 300 7.96 -0.46 23.04
CA ARG A 300 7.28 0.80 22.71
C ARG A 300 6.31 0.68 21.53
N TRP A 301 6.19 -0.51 20.92
CA TRP A 301 5.33 -0.74 19.75
C TRP A 301 3.89 -0.35 20.02
N PHE A 302 3.30 -0.90 21.08
CA PHE A 302 1.87 -0.75 21.36
C PHE A 302 1.47 0.64 21.84
N ASP A 303 2.39 1.47 22.35
CA ASP A 303 2.10 2.85 22.75
C ASP A 303 2.47 3.90 21.67
N GLU A 304 3.59 3.71 20.96
CA GLU A 304 4.22 4.77 20.15
C GLU A 304 4.30 4.47 18.65
N GLY A 305 4.29 3.20 18.24
CA GLY A 305 4.43 2.77 16.84
C GLY A 305 5.89 2.58 16.42
N VAL A 306 6.17 2.72 15.12
CA VAL A 306 7.56 2.63 14.58
C VAL A 306 8.23 4.01 14.65
N GLU A 307 9.44 4.09 15.21
CA GLU A 307 10.20 5.34 15.30
C GLU A 307 11.04 5.68 14.05
N PHE A 308 10.95 4.88 12.98
CA PHE A 308 11.69 5.10 11.74
C PHE A 308 11.42 6.49 11.15
N ARG A 309 12.48 7.15 10.67
CA ARG A 309 12.42 8.47 10.03
C ARG A 309 12.99 8.40 8.62
N PRO A 310 12.32 8.96 7.61
CA PRO A 310 12.88 9.07 6.27
C PRO A 310 14.27 9.73 6.28
N GLY A 311 15.24 9.09 5.62
CA GLY A 311 16.65 9.50 5.63
C GLY A 311 17.50 8.90 6.76
N ALA A 312 16.90 8.29 7.78
CA ALA A 312 17.61 7.43 8.72
C ALA A 312 17.84 6.02 8.12
N ARG A 313 18.75 5.25 8.73
CA ARG A 313 18.95 3.85 8.35
C ARG A 313 17.85 2.97 8.93
N LEU A 314 17.38 1.98 8.17
CA LEU A 314 16.31 1.06 8.57
C LEU A 314 16.62 0.42 9.92
N SER A 315 17.87 -0.02 10.10
CA SER A 315 18.43 -0.65 11.31
C SER A 315 18.36 0.18 12.60
N THR A 316 18.00 1.47 12.54
CA THR A 316 17.75 2.29 13.73
C THR A 316 16.42 1.98 14.42
N ALA A 317 15.45 1.39 13.70
CA ALA A 317 14.11 1.07 14.21
C ALA A 317 13.59 -0.31 13.77
N LEU A 318 14.10 -0.85 12.66
CA LEU A 318 13.65 -2.08 12.02
C LEU A 318 14.83 -2.96 11.59
N ARG A 319 14.85 -4.21 12.04
CA ARG A 319 15.84 -5.22 11.63
C ARG A 319 15.34 -5.95 10.38
N LEU A 320 16.11 -5.90 9.30
CA LEU A 320 15.80 -6.65 8.07
C LEU A 320 16.07 -8.14 8.30
N VAL A 321 15.07 -8.98 8.06
CA VAL A 321 15.20 -10.44 8.13
C VAL A 321 15.88 -10.95 6.87
N ARG A 322 16.98 -11.69 7.01
CA ARG A 322 17.75 -12.24 5.87
C ARG A 322 17.75 -13.77 5.90
N HIS A 323 17.54 -14.39 4.75
CA HIS A 323 17.60 -15.85 4.55
C HIS A 323 18.45 -16.17 3.31
N PRO A 324 19.18 -17.31 3.27
CA PRO A 324 19.64 -18.05 4.43
C PRO A 324 20.36 -17.11 5.39
N VAL A 325 20.63 -17.56 6.61
CA VAL A 325 21.30 -16.75 7.65
C VAL A 325 22.78 -16.54 7.25
N ARG A 326 23.01 -15.61 6.31
CA ARG A 326 24.34 -15.19 5.80
C ARG A 326 25.08 -14.36 6.85
N GLU A 327 24.33 -13.70 7.71
CA GLU A 327 24.77 -12.97 8.91
C GLU A 327 24.02 -13.53 10.12
N VAL A 328 24.71 -13.64 11.25
CA VAL A 328 24.16 -14.19 12.50
C VAL A 328 23.04 -13.27 13.02
N GLN A 329 21.84 -13.83 13.22
CA GLN A 329 20.65 -13.09 13.64
C GLN A 329 20.01 -13.71 14.92
N PRO A 330 20.63 -13.62 16.11
CA PRO A 330 20.14 -14.32 17.31
C PRO A 330 18.80 -13.77 17.82
N TRP A 331 18.45 -12.55 17.39
CA TRP A 331 17.16 -11.91 17.64
C TRP A 331 15.99 -12.53 16.85
N LEU A 332 16.26 -13.56 16.05
CA LEU A 332 15.25 -14.41 15.41
C LEU A 332 15.10 -15.76 16.12
N ASP A 333 15.94 -16.10 17.11
CA ASP A 333 15.97 -17.45 17.69
C ASP A 333 14.60 -17.79 18.33
N ASP A 334 14.06 -16.90 19.17
CA ASP A 334 12.73 -17.05 19.78
C ASP A 334 11.60 -17.20 18.73
N GLU A 335 11.60 -16.38 17.68
CA GLU A 335 10.62 -16.47 16.56
C GLU A 335 10.74 -17.81 15.80
N LEU A 336 11.94 -18.38 15.69
CA LEU A 336 12.17 -19.64 15.01
C LEU A 336 11.81 -20.85 15.89
N GLU A 337 11.88 -20.71 17.22
CA GLU A 337 11.34 -21.69 18.17
C GLU A 337 9.80 -21.67 18.17
N GLU A 338 9.17 -20.49 18.22
CA GLU A 338 7.71 -20.33 18.16
C GLU A 338 7.11 -20.65 16.78
N SER A 339 7.82 -20.31 15.70
CA SER A 339 7.40 -20.49 14.31
C SER A 339 8.49 -21.15 13.46
N PRO A 340 8.71 -22.47 13.56
CA PRO A 340 9.70 -23.20 12.74
C PRO A 340 9.51 -23.02 11.22
N GLU A 341 8.27 -22.80 10.78
CA GLU A 341 7.91 -22.52 9.38
C GLU A 341 8.15 -21.05 8.96
N PHE A 342 8.73 -20.20 9.81
CA PHE A 342 8.85 -18.76 9.59
C PHE A 342 9.56 -18.41 8.26
N PHE A 343 10.74 -19.00 8.03
CA PHE A 343 11.49 -18.81 6.79
C PHE A 343 10.80 -19.49 5.62
N ALA A 344 10.39 -20.74 5.78
CA ALA A 344 9.75 -21.52 4.73
C ALA A 344 8.51 -20.81 4.16
N ARG A 345 7.70 -20.14 5.01
CA ARG A 345 6.53 -19.35 4.59
C ARG A 345 6.86 -18.10 3.74
N ARG A 346 8.10 -17.61 3.75
CA ARG A 346 8.50 -16.29 3.20
C ARG A 346 9.63 -16.31 2.17
N PHE A 347 10.47 -17.34 2.21
CA PHE A 347 11.65 -17.48 1.35
C PHE A 347 11.70 -18.86 0.69
N TRP A 348 12.40 -18.94 -0.43
CA TRP A 348 12.89 -20.19 -0.99
C TRP A 348 14.09 -20.69 -0.16
N PRO A 349 14.43 -22.00 -0.19
CA PRO A 349 15.51 -22.56 0.64
C PRO A 349 16.91 -21.99 0.39
N ASP A 350 17.10 -21.22 -0.69
CA ASP A 350 18.33 -20.52 -1.03
C ASP A 350 18.35 -19.03 -0.65
N GLY A 351 17.26 -18.54 -0.06
CA GLY A 351 17.15 -17.17 0.43
C GLY A 351 16.32 -16.22 -0.41
N MET A 352 16.00 -16.59 -1.66
CA MET A 352 15.20 -15.71 -2.50
C MET A 352 13.80 -15.52 -1.92
N VAL A 353 13.33 -14.28 -1.92
CA VAL A 353 11.99 -13.91 -1.46
C VAL A 353 10.92 -14.62 -2.29
N ARG A 354 10.04 -15.38 -1.62
CA ARG A 354 8.96 -16.12 -2.30
C ARG A 354 7.61 -15.40 -2.29
N VAL A 355 7.46 -14.31 -1.53
CA VAL A 355 6.19 -13.60 -1.31
C VAL A 355 6.20 -12.15 -1.80
N SER A 356 5.07 -11.66 -2.28
CA SER A 356 4.86 -10.26 -2.70
C SER A 356 4.97 -9.23 -1.58
N GLY A 357 5.31 -7.99 -1.92
CA GLY A 357 5.39 -6.86 -1.00
C GLY A 357 6.63 -6.88 -0.13
N ARG A 358 7.68 -7.61 -0.54
CA ARG A 358 8.93 -7.85 0.20
C ARG A 358 10.16 -7.63 -0.69
N GLU A 359 10.01 -6.76 -1.68
CA GLU A 359 10.97 -6.53 -2.77
C GLU A 359 12.33 -6.02 -2.26
N PHE A 360 12.36 -5.27 -1.14
CA PHE A 360 13.61 -4.78 -0.58
C PHE A 360 14.51 -5.89 -0.02
N ASN A 361 13.94 -6.99 0.50
CA ASN A 361 14.76 -8.15 0.89
C ASN A 361 15.51 -8.73 -0.31
N GLY A 362 14.89 -8.79 -1.49
CA GLY A 362 15.55 -9.19 -2.73
C GLY A 362 16.62 -8.17 -3.12
N LEU A 363 16.26 -6.88 -3.19
CA LEU A 363 17.18 -5.82 -3.59
C LEU A 363 18.46 -5.81 -2.71
N ALA A 364 18.32 -5.98 -1.39
CA ALA A 364 19.43 -6.02 -0.44
C ALA A 364 20.38 -7.23 -0.65
N GLU A 365 19.91 -8.33 -1.22
CA GLU A 365 20.76 -9.46 -1.62
C GLU A 365 21.37 -9.30 -3.03
N SER A 366 20.92 -8.32 -3.81
CA SER A 366 21.35 -8.17 -5.21
C SER A 366 22.81 -7.70 -5.33
N PRO A 367 23.58 -8.24 -6.30
CA PRO A 367 24.88 -7.70 -6.70
C PRO A 367 24.86 -6.20 -7.01
N CYS A 368 23.77 -5.71 -7.60
CA CYS A 368 23.61 -4.33 -8.06
C CYS A 368 23.45 -3.34 -6.89
N TYR A 369 22.90 -3.78 -5.76
CA TYR A 369 22.83 -3.02 -4.51
C TYR A 369 24.12 -3.17 -3.69
N GLN A 370 24.58 -4.41 -3.48
CA GLN A 370 25.74 -4.71 -2.60
C GLN A 370 27.08 -4.24 -3.15
N ARG A 371 27.23 -4.12 -4.47
CA ARG A 371 28.48 -3.72 -5.16
C ARG A 371 28.30 -2.55 -6.13
N GLY A 372 27.14 -1.89 -6.07
CA GLY A 372 26.77 -0.78 -6.94
C GLY A 372 25.97 0.26 -6.18
N GLN A 373 25.13 0.99 -6.90
CA GLN A 373 24.26 2.05 -6.36
C GLN A 373 22.80 1.87 -6.84
N LEU A 374 22.38 0.62 -7.10
CA LEU A 374 20.98 0.35 -7.44
C LEU A 374 20.09 0.70 -6.25
N SER A 375 18.99 1.42 -6.50
CA SER A 375 17.98 1.73 -5.51
C SER A 375 16.58 1.52 -6.07
N CYS A 376 15.57 1.52 -5.20
CA CYS A 376 14.17 1.56 -5.61
C CYS A 376 13.90 2.73 -6.60
N LEU A 377 14.51 3.90 -6.37
CA LEU A 377 14.35 5.10 -7.19
C LEU A 377 15.17 5.08 -8.50
N THR A 378 16.01 4.06 -8.73
CA THR A 378 16.63 3.84 -10.04
C THR A 378 15.59 3.39 -11.08
N CYS A 379 14.56 2.65 -10.64
CA CYS A 379 13.53 2.08 -11.51
C CYS A 379 12.13 2.68 -11.27
N HIS A 380 11.79 3.05 -10.02
CA HIS A 380 10.48 3.61 -9.68
C HIS A 380 10.53 5.15 -9.53
N SER A 381 9.39 5.78 -9.83
CA SER A 381 9.16 7.22 -9.74
C SER A 381 7.85 7.47 -9.01
N MET A 382 7.95 7.96 -7.77
CA MET A 382 6.78 8.23 -6.92
C MET A 382 5.90 9.38 -7.45
N HIS A 383 6.48 10.27 -8.28
CA HIS A 383 5.78 11.40 -8.89
C HIS A 383 6.01 11.45 -10.40
N GLY A 384 4.93 11.35 -11.18
CA GLY A 384 4.98 11.29 -12.64
C GLY A 384 5.12 9.88 -13.23
N GLY A 385 5.38 8.86 -12.41
CA GLY A 385 5.28 7.45 -12.80
C GLY A 385 3.86 6.98 -13.11
N ASP A 386 3.76 5.75 -13.61
CA ASP A 386 2.48 5.05 -13.81
C ASP A 386 1.80 4.75 -12.46
N PRO A 387 0.47 4.85 -12.29
CA PRO A 387 -0.14 4.54 -11.00
C PRO A 387 -0.05 3.07 -10.57
N ASP A 388 0.05 2.12 -11.51
CA ASP A 388 0.02 0.68 -11.25
C ASP A 388 1.30 0.20 -10.53
N ASP A 389 2.45 0.28 -11.20
CA ASP A 389 3.75 -0.15 -10.65
C ASP A 389 4.65 1.02 -10.18
N GLN A 390 4.24 2.27 -10.42
CA GLN A 390 5.09 3.46 -10.24
C GLN A 390 6.44 3.39 -10.97
N LEU A 391 6.55 2.62 -12.06
CA LEU A 391 7.77 2.57 -12.87
C LEU A 391 8.05 3.90 -13.58
N ALA A 392 9.31 4.34 -13.50
CA ALA A 392 9.84 5.43 -14.31
C ALA A 392 9.81 5.01 -15.80
N PRO A 393 9.67 5.95 -16.75
CA PRO A 393 9.56 5.62 -18.18
C PRO A 393 10.69 4.73 -18.71
N ILE A 394 11.93 4.93 -18.25
CA ILE A 394 13.12 4.15 -18.64
C ILE A 394 13.12 2.71 -18.10
N ALA A 395 12.37 2.44 -17.03
CA ALA A 395 12.28 1.11 -16.41
C ALA A 395 11.10 0.27 -16.90
N ARG A 396 10.30 0.79 -17.85
CA ARG A 396 9.23 0.02 -18.52
C ARG A 396 9.77 -1.05 -19.48
N THR A 397 11.06 -0.99 -19.80
CA THR A 397 11.83 -1.96 -20.59
C THR A 397 13.13 -2.28 -19.85
N GLY A 398 13.83 -3.36 -20.24
CA GLY A 398 15.18 -3.67 -19.76
C GLY A 398 16.26 -2.63 -20.09
N ASP A 399 15.92 -1.52 -20.77
CA ASP A 399 16.87 -0.45 -21.12
C ASP A 399 17.47 0.24 -19.88
N VAL A 400 16.76 0.21 -18.72
CA VAL A 400 17.33 0.69 -17.45
C VAL A 400 18.60 -0.07 -17.06
N CYS A 401 18.69 -1.37 -17.37
CA CYS A 401 19.87 -2.19 -17.10
C CYS A 401 21.08 -1.72 -17.92
N LEU A 402 20.85 -1.26 -19.15
CA LEU A 402 21.88 -0.81 -20.07
C LEU A 402 22.59 0.48 -19.61
N ARG A 403 22.03 1.22 -18.64
CA ARG A 403 22.68 2.38 -18.00
C ARG A 403 23.95 2.03 -17.22
N CYS A 404 24.07 0.78 -16.77
CA CYS A 404 25.27 0.25 -16.11
C CYS A 404 25.93 -0.86 -16.94
N HIS A 405 25.16 -1.56 -17.77
CA HIS A 405 25.62 -2.67 -18.60
C HIS A 405 25.74 -2.27 -20.08
N GLU A 406 26.43 -1.15 -20.36
CA GLU A 406 26.57 -0.55 -21.70
C GLU A 406 27.11 -1.53 -22.76
N ALA A 407 27.91 -2.52 -22.34
CA ALA A 407 28.43 -3.59 -23.21
C ALA A 407 27.33 -4.39 -23.94
N TYR A 408 26.10 -4.42 -23.43
CA TYR A 408 24.95 -5.10 -24.04
C TYR A 408 23.97 -4.13 -24.74
N ALA A 409 24.31 -2.85 -24.91
CA ALA A 409 23.44 -1.90 -25.59
C ALA A 409 23.28 -2.22 -27.09
N ALA A 410 24.35 -2.69 -27.74
CA ALA A 410 24.33 -3.10 -29.13
C ALA A 410 23.60 -4.45 -29.31
N ALA A 411 22.58 -4.49 -30.20
CA ALA A 411 21.75 -5.68 -30.41
C ALA A 411 22.54 -6.98 -30.72
N PRO A 412 23.66 -7.00 -31.48
CA PRO A 412 24.45 -8.22 -31.65
C PRO A 412 25.12 -8.71 -30.37
N ALA A 413 25.59 -7.80 -29.51
CA ALA A 413 26.19 -8.15 -28.22
C ALA A 413 25.14 -8.64 -27.23
N ARG A 414 23.94 -8.03 -27.23
CA ARG A 414 22.81 -8.51 -26.43
C ARG A 414 22.32 -9.88 -26.88
N ALA A 415 22.09 -10.10 -28.17
CA ALA A 415 21.67 -11.40 -28.70
C ALA A 415 22.71 -12.50 -28.45
N ALA A 416 24.01 -12.16 -28.45
CA ALA A 416 25.08 -13.08 -28.08
C ALA A 416 25.13 -13.40 -26.56
N HIS A 417 24.58 -12.53 -25.71
CA HIS A 417 24.49 -12.72 -24.25
C HIS A 417 23.19 -13.41 -23.83
N THR A 418 22.05 -12.98 -24.37
CA THR A 418 20.72 -13.55 -24.07
C THR A 418 20.50 -14.88 -24.78
N HIS A 419 21.20 -15.12 -25.90
CA HIS A 419 20.98 -16.23 -26.83
C HIS A 419 19.57 -16.26 -27.46
N HIS A 420 18.86 -15.14 -27.41
CA HIS A 420 17.50 -14.97 -27.93
C HIS A 420 17.45 -14.03 -29.14
N ALA A 421 16.40 -14.14 -29.95
CA ALA A 421 16.20 -13.25 -31.08
C ALA A 421 15.91 -11.81 -30.59
N PRO A 422 16.49 -10.76 -31.20
CA PRO A 422 16.26 -9.38 -30.80
C PRO A 422 14.77 -9.02 -30.74
N GLY A 423 14.33 -8.39 -29.65
CA GLY A 423 12.93 -8.01 -29.43
C GLY A 423 11.97 -9.16 -29.08
N SER A 424 12.46 -10.39 -28.88
CA SER A 424 11.68 -11.47 -28.25
C SER A 424 11.61 -11.28 -26.73
N SER A 425 10.71 -11.99 -26.05
CA SER A 425 10.60 -11.93 -24.57
C SER A 425 11.89 -12.34 -23.84
N GLY A 426 12.73 -13.19 -24.45
CA GLY A 426 14.04 -13.55 -23.91
C GLY A 426 15.18 -12.56 -24.23
N ASP A 427 14.94 -11.53 -25.06
CA ASP A 427 15.88 -10.40 -25.24
C ASP A 427 15.71 -9.33 -24.14
N ASP A 428 14.62 -9.36 -23.37
CA ASP A 428 14.40 -8.49 -22.21
C ASP A 428 15.20 -8.97 -21.00
N CYS A 429 16.10 -8.12 -20.50
CA CYS A 429 16.92 -8.36 -19.32
C CYS A 429 16.09 -8.80 -18.11
N TYR A 430 14.88 -8.26 -17.94
CA TYR A 430 14.02 -8.61 -16.82
C TYR A 430 13.53 -10.06 -16.84
N SER A 431 13.32 -10.66 -18.02
CA SER A 431 12.86 -12.06 -18.12
C SER A 431 13.87 -13.04 -17.51
N CYS A 432 15.16 -12.73 -17.62
CA CYS A 432 16.25 -13.55 -17.09
C CYS A 432 16.69 -13.16 -15.68
N HIS A 433 16.86 -11.85 -15.42
CA HIS A 433 17.44 -11.36 -14.17
C HIS A 433 16.42 -10.99 -13.09
N MET A 434 15.15 -10.75 -13.48
CA MET A 434 14.05 -10.43 -12.57
C MET A 434 12.83 -11.31 -12.89
N PRO A 435 12.97 -12.66 -12.82
CA PRO A 435 11.91 -13.59 -13.19
C PRO A 435 10.75 -13.54 -12.20
N HIS A 436 9.56 -13.98 -12.64
CA HIS A 436 8.35 -13.99 -11.82
C HIS A 436 8.37 -15.17 -10.82
N THR A 437 9.13 -15.04 -9.73
CA THR A 437 9.38 -16.10 -8.73
C THR A 437 8.95 -15.75 -7.30
N SER A 438 8.37 -14.56 -7.10
CA SER A 438 7.72 -14.13 -5.86
C SER A 438 6.21 -14.10 -6.06
N TYR A 439 5.41 -14.57 -5.10
CA TYR A 439 3.98 -14.85 -5.28
C TYR A 439 3.11 -14.18 -4.20
N GLY A 440 1.95 -13.67 -4.59
CA GLY A 440 0.93 -13.14 -3.68
C GLY A 440 -0.11 -12.30 -4.40
N LEU A 441 -1.23 -12.02 -3.74
CA LEU A 441 -2.42 -11.43 -4.38
C LEU A 441 -2.90 -12.25 -5.59
N LEU A 442 -2.70 -13.59 -5.51
CA LEU A 442 -2.85 -14.56 -6.60
C LEU A 442 -2.06 -14.29 -7.90
N LYS A 443 -1.04 -13.41 -7.84
CA LYS A 443 -0.14 -13.11 -8.97
C LYS A 443 1.29 -13.54 -8.70
N ALA A 444 2.08 -13.66 -9.76
CA ALA A 444 3.52 -13.75 -9.70
C ALA A 444 4.13 -12.37 -9.99
N ILE A 445 5.09 -11.95 -9.18
CA ILE A 445 5.79 -10.66 -9.24
C ILE A 445 7.27 -10.93 -9.53
N ARG A 446 7.90 -10.01 -10.26
CA ARG A 446 9.33 -10.04 -10.57
C ARG A 446 10.18 -10.05 -9.28
N SER A 447 11.09 -11.01 -9.18
CA SER A 447 12.10 -11.01 -8.11
C SER A 447 13.01 -9.80 -8.25
N HIS A 448 13.23 -9.12 -7.14
CA HIS A 448 14.10 -7.94 -7.03
C HIS A 448 15.53 -8.29 -6.58
N GLU A 449 15.89 -9.58 -6.53
CA GLU A 449 17.27 -10.02 -6.24
C GLU A 449 18.25 -9.78 -7.39
N VAL A 450 17.76 -9.47 -8.61
CA VAL A 450 18.56 -9.10 -9.80
C VAL A 450 19.79 -10.00 -9.98
N SER A 451 19.54 -11.31 -10.10
CA SER A 451 20.58 -12.34 -10.12
C SER A 451 20.79 -12.92 -11.53
N SER A 452 21.91 -13.60 -11.76
CA SER A 452 22.09 -14.37 -13.00
C SER A 452 21.34 -15.71 -12.90
N PRO A 453 20.56 -16.11 -13.91
CA PRO A 453 19.79 -17.35 -13.83
C PRO A 453 20.70 -18.59 -13.80
N SER A 454 20.48 -19.46 -12.81
CA SER A 454 21.15 -20.75 -12.67
C SER A 454 20.15 -21.90 -12.61
N VAL A 455 20.23 -22.82 -13.57
CA VAL A 455 19.40 -24.04 -13.59
C VAL A 455 19.82 -24.99 -12.47
N GLU A 456 21.11 -25.07 -12.16
CA GLU A 456 21.66 -25.94 -11.10
C GLU A 456 21.13 -25.55 -9.72
N GLU A 457 21.19 -24.27 -9.36
CA GLU A 457 20.64 -23.78 -8.08
C GLU A 457 19.13 -24.01 -8.02
N SER A 458 18.42 -23.70 -9.10
CA SER A 458 16.96 -23.83 -9.17
C SER A 458 16.50 -25.29 -9.02
N ALA A 459 17.25 -26.25 -9.60
CA ALA A 459 17.02 -27.68 -9.41
C ALA A 459 17.35 -28.14 -7.98
N ARG A 460 18.46 -27.66 -7.40
CA ARG A 460 18.89 -27.98 -6.02
C ARG A 460 17.86 -27.51 -4.98
N PHE A 461 17.35 -26.29 -5.13
CA PHE A 461 16.47 -25.64 -4.16
C PHE A 461 14.98 -25.71 -4.54
N ARG A 462 14.64 -26.40 -5.65
CA ARG A 462 13.29 -26.65 -6.16
C ARG A 462 12.46 -25.37 -6.37
N ARG A 463 13.12 -24.31 -6.87
CA ARG A 463 12.50 -23.01 -7.19
C ARG A 463 12.19 -22.90 -8.69
N PRO A 464 11.08 -22.27 -9.10
CA PRO A 464 10.91 -21.77 -10.47
C PRO A 464 12.07 -20.85 -10.90
N ASN A 465 12.37 -20.80 -12.20
CA ASN A 465 13.50 -20.05 -12.73
C ASN A 465 13.17 -19.39 -14.07
N ALA A 466 13.98 -18.42 -14.48
CA ALA A 466 13.76 -17.68 -15.72
C ALA A 466 13.52 -18.57 -16.95
N CYS A 467 14.24 -19.68 -17.05
CA CYS A 467 14.17 -20.59 -18.20
C CYS A 467 12.85 -21.38 -18.19
N ASN A 468 12.48 -22.01 -17.06
CA ASN A 468 11.30 -22.88 -17.01
C ASN A 468 9.96 -22.12 -16.99
N LEU A 469 9.97 -20.80 -16.79
CA LEU A 469 8.81 -19.94 -17.04
C LEU A 469 8.44 -19.83 -18.54
N CYS A 470 9.37 -20.15 -19.46
CA CYS A 470 9.13 -20.14 -20.91
C CYS A 470 9.31 -21.53 -21.56
N HIS A 471 10.24 -22.35 -21.05
CA HIS A 471 10.58 -23.68 -21.55
C HIS A 471 10.01 -24.76 -20.63
N LEU A 472 8.69 -24.84 -20.53
CA LEU A 472 7.97 -25.83 -19.71
C LEU A 472 8.21 -27.29 -20.16
N ASP A 473 8.77 -27.49 -21.36
CA ASP A 473 9.14 -28.76 -21.96
C ASP A 473 10.56 -29.24 -21.59
N ARG A 474 11.32 -28.48 -20.79
CA ARG A 474 12.76 -28.70 -20.49
C ARG A 474 13.12 -28.54 -19.02
#